data_AF-A0A925PCF1-F1
#
_entry.id   AF-A0A925PCF1-F1
#
_cell.length_a   1.000
_cell.length_b   1.000
_cell.length_c   1.000
_cell.angle_alpha   90.00
_cell.angle_beta   90.00
_cell.angle_gamma   90.00
#
_symmetry.space_group_name_H-M   'P 1'
#
loop_
_entity.id
_entity.type
_entity.pdbx_description
1 polymer ?
#
loop_
_entity_poly.entity_id
_entity_poly.type
_entity_poly.pdbx_seq_one_letter_code
_entity_poly.pdbx_strand_id
1 'polypeptide(L)'
;MRLRPALFAIAMTVSASMAQAAECMRANEEGEIAEGTLSLGDFADAAGRPEQAFILTLPVPTCLGGSDEEESVESTTTIHVFSTDEAVAESIEKFVGQSVQVRGSPFSAHTAHHHAPIVMDISEIDAI
;
A
#
# COMPACT_ATOMS: atom_id res chain seq x y z
N MET A 1 4.51 -45.10 56.47
CA MET A 1 4.68 -45.90 55.23
C MET A 1 4.40 -44.99 54.04
N ARG A 2 5.50 -44.56 53.38
CA ARG A 2 5.69 -43.90 52.06
C ARG A 2 4.57 -43.03 51.45
N LEU A 3 4.76 -41.71 51.45
CA LEU A 3 4.15 -40.79 50.47
C LEU A 3 4.89 -40.90 49.12
N ARG A 4 4.14 -40.95 48.01
CA ARG A 4 4.64 -40.78 46.65
C ARG A 4 4.22 -39.39 46.14
N PRO A 5 5.14 -38.51 45.72
CA PRO A 5 4.76 -37.32 44.99
C PRO A 5 4.60 -37.68 43.50
N ALA A 6 3.42 -37.43 42.95
CA ALA A 6 3.19 -37.47 41.51
C ALA A 6 3.68 -36.15 40.91
N LEU A 7 4.71 -36.21 40.06
CA LEU A 7 5.19 -35.09 39.27
C LEU A 7 4.23 -34.90 38.09
N PHE A 8 3.41 -33.85 38.12
CA PHE A 8 2.69 -33.36 36.94
C PHE A 8 3.59 -32.36 36.22
N ALA A 9 4.19 -32.77 35.10
CA ALA A 9 4.89 -31.87 34.20
C ALA A 9 3.85 -31.19 33.27
N ILE A 10 3.57 -29.91 33.52
CA ILE A 10 2.78 -29.07 32.62
C ILE A 10 3.73 -28.59 31.51
N ALA A 11 3.58 -29.15 30.32
CA ALA A 11 4.25 -28.66 29.12
C ALA A 11 3.54 -27.39 28.63
N MET A 12 4.13 -26.22 28.90
CA MET A 12 3.72 -24.96 28.28
C MET A 12 4.19 -24.95 26.82
N THR A 13 3.28 -25.23 25.89
CA THR A 13 3.47 -24.91 24.47
C THR A 13 3.31 -23.41 24.28
N VAL A 14 4.44 -22.70 24.13
CA VAL A 14 4.45 -21.29 23.73
C VAL A 14 4.15 -21.24 22.23
N SER A 15 2.92 -20.89 21.87
CA SER A 15 2.55 -20.54 20.51
C SER A 15 3.06 -19.13 20.23
N ALA A 16 4.25 -19.01 19.65
CA ALA A 16 4.73 -17.73 19.15
C ALA A 16 3.94 -17.38 17.88
N SER A 17 3.00 -16.46 18.00
CA SER A 17 2.35 -15.80 16.87
C SER A 17 3.41 -15.01 16.13
N MET A 18 3.95 -15.55 15.03
CA MET A 18 4.70 -14.73 14.09
C MET A 18 3.71 -13.76 13.47
N ALA A 19 3.75 -12.50 13.88
CA ALA A 19 3.19 -11.42 13.08
C ALA A 19 3.94 -11.47 11.75
N GLN A 20 3.28 -11.94 10.69
CA GLN A 20 3.79 -11.74 9.34
C GLN A 20 3.77 -10.23 9.14
N ALA A 21 4.93 -9.60 9.15
CA ALA A 21 5.05 -8.28 8.56
C ALA A 21 4.56 -8.43 7.11
N ALA A 22 3.64 -7.59 6.67
CA ALA A 22 3.25 -7.57 5.28
C ALA A 22 4.54 -7.34 4.45
N GLU A 23 4.76 -8.21 3.48
CA GLU A 23 5.89 -8.05 2.56
C GLU A 23 5.71 -6.72 1.81
N CYS A 24 6.78 -5.94 1.66
CA CYS A 24 6.71 -4.67 0.94
C CYS A 24 6.26 -4.90 -0.51
N MET A 25 5.56 -3.92 -1.07
CA MET A 25 5.32 -3.89 -2.51
C MET A 25 6.67 -3.88 -3.24
N ARG A 26 6.76 -4.55 -4.38
CA ARG A 26 7.99 -4.57 -5.20
C ARG A 26 7.99 -3.39 -6.16
N ALA A 27 8.99 -2.51 -6.07
CA ALA A 27 9.11 -1.35 -6.95
C ALA A 27 9.30 -1.78 -8.41
N ASN A 28 8.62 -1.07 -9.32
CA ASN A 28 8.66 -1.26 -10.76
C ASN A 28 8.23 -2.67 -11.23
N GLU A 29 7.55 -3.44 -10.38
CA GLU A 29 6.99 -4.74 -10.74
C GLU A 29 5.48 -4.65 -10.97
N GLU A 30 5.03 -5.28 -12.05
CA GLU A 30 3.62 -5.35 -12.41
C GLU A 30 2.82 -6.24 -11.46
N GLY A 31 1.54 -5.93 -11.32
CA GLY A 31 0.58 -6.82 -10.67
C GLY A 31 0.50 -6.69 -9.15
N GLU A 32 1.26 -5.75 -8.56
CA GLU A 32 1.14 -5.40 -7.15
C GLU A 32 -0.28 -4.89 -6.85
N ILE A 33 -0.77 -5.15 -5.63
CA ILE A 33 -2.14 -4.84 -5.22
C ILE A 33 -2.11 -3.88 -4.04
N ALA A 34 -3.00 -2.88 -4.05
CA ALA A 34 -3.29 -2.05 -2.90
C ALA A 34 -4.79 -1.87 -2.71
N GLU A 35 -5.23 -1.80 -1.45
CA GLU A 35 -6.64 -1.59 -1.09
C GLU A 35 -6.77 -0.35 -0.21
N GLY A 36 -7.78 0.47 -0.48
CA GLY A 36 -7.97 1.71 0.26
C GLY A 36 -9.19 2.50 -0.18
N THR A 37 -9.37 3.67 0.42
CA THR A 37 -10.39 4.64 -0.03
C THR A 37 -9.78 5.59 -1.05
N LEU A 38 -10.36 5.65 -2.24
CA LEU A 38 -9.91 6.57 -3.29
C LEU A 38 -10.49 7.97 -3.04
N SER A 39 -9.66 8.99 -3.22
CA SER A 39 -10.06 10.39 -3.15
C SER A 39 -9.43 11.20 -4.28
N LEU A 40 -10.06 12.30 -4.66
CA LEU A 40 -9.46 13.32 -5.53
C LEU A 40 -8.89 14.42 -4.62
N GLY A 41 -7.57 14.59 -4.63
CA GLY A 41 -6.89 15.63 -3.86
C GLY A 41 -6.62 16.88 -4.69
N ASP A 42 -6.65 18.04 -4.04
CA ASP A 42 -6.26 19.33 -4.61
C ASP A 42 -4.82 19.68 -4.18
N PHE A 43 -3.97 19.96 -5.16
CA PHE A 43 -2.55 20.23 -5.02
C PHE A 43 -2.16 21.48 -5.81
N ALA A 44 -0.89 21.85 -5.73
CA ALA A 44 -0.31 22.89 -6.56
C ALA A 44 0.98 22.40 -7.20
N ASP A 45 1.17 22.67 -8.48
CA ASP A 45 2.41 22.35 -9.18
C ASP A 45 3.56 23.28 -8.75
N ALA A 46 4.77 23.05 -9.29
CA ALA A 46 5.94 23.86 -8.98
C ALA A 46 5.80 25.36 -9.36
N ALA A 47 4.84 25.72 -10.21
CA ALA A 47 4.52 27.10 -10.57
C ALA A 47 3.36 27.68 -9.74
N GLY A 48 2.84 26.94 -8.76
CA GLY A 48 1.72 27.32 -7.91
C GLY A 48 0.35 27.24 -8.59
N ARG A 49 0.25 26.57 -9.74
CA ARG A 49 -1.03 26.38 -10.44
C ARG A 49 -1.77 25.20 -9.81
N PRO A 50 -3.12 25.26 -9.69
CA PRO A 50 -3.89 24.13 -9.20
C PRO A 50 -3.64 22.86 -10.01
N GLU A 51 -3.48 21.75 -9.31
CA GLU A 51 -3.30 20.41 -9.85
C GLU A 51 -4.19 19.44 -9.06
N GLN A 52 -4.71 18.40 -9.71
CA GLN A 52 -5.49 17.37 -9.03
C GLN A 52 -4.84 16.00 -9.24
N ALA A 53 -4.92 15.16 -8.22
CA ALA A 53 -4.37 13.81 -8.24
C ALA A 53 -5.27 12.84 -7.47
N PHE A 54 -5.34 11.60 -7.95
CA PHE A 54 -6.07 10.55 -7.24
C PHE A 54 -5.18 9.95 -6.14
N ILE A 55 -5.66 9.99 -4.90
CA ILE A 55 -4.95 9.46 -3.74
C ILE A 55 -5.73 8.30 -3.16
N LEU A 56 -5.10 7.13 -3.13
CA LEU A 56 -5.58 5.96 -2.41
C LEU A 56 -5.07 6.02 -0.98
N THR A 57 -5.98 6.16 -0.02
CA THR A 57 -5.67 6.11 1.42
C THR A 57 -5.85 4.69 1.93
N LEU A 58 -4.75 4.08 2.37
CA LEU A 58 -4.69 2.72 2.86
C LEU A 58 -5.19 2.65 4.32
N PRO A 59 -5.91 1.58 4.72
CA PRO A 59 -6.36 1.39 6.10
C PRO A 59 -5.21 1.05 7.06
N VAL A 60 -4.10 0.54 6.53
CA VAL A 60 -2.87 0.22 7.26
C VAL A 60 -1.65 0.70 6.44
N PRO A 61 -0.55 1.11 7.09
CA PRO A 61 0.66 1.50 6.36
C PRO A 61 1.23 0.34 5.54
N THR A 62 1.78 0.66 4.37
CA THR A 62 2.55 -0.24 3.51
C THR A 62 3.98 0.28 3.31
N CYS A 63 4.84 -0.54 2.74
CA CYS A 63 6.20 -0.18 2.33
C CYS A 63 6.44 -0.55 0.86
N LEU A 64 7.46 0.06 0.27
CA LEU A 64 7.94 -0.21 -1.08
C LEU A 64 9.40 -0.66 -0.99
N GLY A 65 9.72 -1.84 -1.53
CA GLY A 65 11.08 -2.34 -1.66
C GLY A 65 11.62 -2.07 -3.05
N GLY A 66 12.67 -1.24 -3.14
CA GLY A 66 13.41 -0.95 -4.36
C GLY A 66 14.77 -1.64 -4.41
N SER A 67 15.50 -1.43 -5.52
CA SER A 67 16.86 -1.96 -5.67
C SER A 67 17.91 -1.17 -4.88
N ASP A 68 17.59 0.07 -4.51
CA ASP A 68 18.36 0.95 -3.64
C ASP A 68 17.45 1.74 -2.67
N GLU A 69 18.06 2.60 -1.84
CA GLU A 69 17.35 3.43 -0.86
C GLU A 69 16.48 4.51 -1.52
N GLU A 70 16.84 5.00 -2.71
CA GLU A 70 16.10 6.05 -3.41
C GLU A 70 14.82 5.51 -4.06
N GLU A 71 14.79 4.22 -4.37
CA GLU A 71 13.61 3.50 -4.87
C GLU A 71 12.72 2.90 -3.76
N SER A 72 13.14 3.00 -2.50
CA SER A 72 12.46 2.38 -1.35
C SER A 72 11.62 3.37 -0.55
N VAL A 73 10.53 2.89 0.04
CA VAL A 73 9.68 3.66 0.98
C VAL A 73 9.47 2.82 2.23
N GLU A 74 9.98 3.28 3.38
CA GLU A 74 9.91 2.51 4.63
C GLU A 74 8.47 2.33 5.13
N SER A 75 7.63 3.36 5.04
CA SER A 75 6.23 3.30 5.48
C SER A 75 5.40 4.46 4.94
N THR A 76 4.20 4.19 4.42
CA THR A 76 3.22 5.21 4.02
C THR A 76 1.79 4.66 4.07
N THR A 77 0.80 5.53 4.26
CA THR A 77 -0.63 5.19 4.15
C THR A 77 -1.28 5.78 2.89
N THR A 78 -0.51 6.38 2.00
CA THR A 78 -1.03 7.03 0.80
C THR A 78 -0.26 6.60 -0.44
N ILE A 79 -1.00 6.31 -1.49
CA ILE A 79 -0.49 6.03 -2.84
C ILE A 79 -1.12 7.02 -3.82
N HIS A 80 -0.32 7.67 -4.65
CA HIS A 80 -0.79 8.47 -5.78
C HIS A 80 -1.06 7.52 -6.95
N VAL A 81 -2.32 7.44 -7.37
CA VAL A 81 -2.77 6.53 -8.42
C VAL A 81 -2.97 7.30 -9.73
N PHE A 82 -2.50 6.73 -10.82
CA PHE A 82 -2.79 7.15 -12.18
C PHE A 82 -2.80 5.92 -13.10
N SER A 83 -3.12 6.11 -14.38
CA SER A 83 -3.01 5.04 -15.37
C SER A 83 -2.43 5.58 -16.68
N THR A 84 -1.51 4.84 -17.29
CA THR A 84 -1.08 5.06 -18.69
C THR A 84 -2.03 4.44 -19.70
N ASP A 85 -2.88 3.50 -19.31
CA ASP A 85 -4.03 3.03 -20.10
C ASP A 85 -5.17 4.06 -20.03
N GLU A 86 -5.61 4.56 -21.18
CA GLU A 86 -6.63 5.60 -21.30
C GLU A 86 -8.00 5.16 -20.76
N ALA A 87 -8.41 3.91 -21.01
CA ALA A 87 -9.71 3.41 -20.56
C ALA A 87 -9.74 3.24 -19.04
N VAL A 88 -8.64 2.78 -18.44
CA VAL A 88 -8.51 2.72 -16.99
C VAL A 88 -8.46 4.13 -16.40
N ALA A 89 -7.66 5.04 -16.96
CA ALA A 89 -7.55 6.43 -16.49
C ALA A 89 -8.91 7.14 -16.44
N GLU A 90 -9.73 7.03 -17.49
CA GLU A 90 -11.08 7.58 -17.55
C GLU A 90 -12.06 6.95 -16.54
N SER A 91 -11.74 5.74 -16.05
CA SER A 91 -12.60 5.03 -15.09
C SER A 91 -12.35 5.45 -13.64
N ILE A 92 -11.14 5.91 -13.29
CA ILE A 92 -10.71 6.17 -11.91
C ILE A 92 -11.67 7.12 -11.19
N GLU A 93 -12.11 8.20 -11.86
CA GLU A 93 -12.97 9.22 -11.26
C GLU A 93 -14.29 8.63 -10.72
N LYS A 94 -14.80 7.56 -11.33
CA LYS A 94 -16.05 6.89 -10.92
C LYS A 94 -15.94 6.27 -9.52
N PHE A 95 -14.73 6.00 -9.06
CA PHE A 95 -14.44 5.37 -7.78
C PHE A 95 -14.12 6.36 -6.66
N VAL A 96 -14.09 7.66 -6.95
CA VAL A 96 -13.82 8.69 -5.92
C VAL A 96 -14.83 8.58 -4.78
N GLY A 97 -14.32 8.51 -3.55
CA GLY A 97 -15.10 8.32 -2.33
C GLY A 97 -15.43 6.87 -1.99
N GLN A 98 -15.04 5.90 -2.83
CA GLN A 98 -15.30 4.47 -2.62
C GLN A 98 -14.08 3.75 -2.04
N SER A 99 -14.34 2.62 -1.37
CA SER A 99 -13.30 1.63 -1.09
C SER A 99 -13.03 0.82 -2.35
N VAL A 100 -11.77 0.71 -2.73
CA VAL A 100 -11.33 0.03 -3.95
C VAL A 100 -10.12 -0.87 -3.71
N GLN A 101 -9.96 -1.83 -4.60
CA GLN A 101 -8.71 -2.53 -4.86
C GLN A 101 -8.15 -2.01 -6.18
N VAL A 102 -6.85 -1.71 -6.22
CA VAL A 102 -6.12 -1.39 -7.45
C VAL A 102 -5.03 -2.42 -7.69
N ARG A 103 -4.72 -2.66 -8.97
CA ARG A 103 -3.58 -3.47 -9.42
C ARG A 103 -2.69 -2.64 -10.33
N GLY A 104 -1.37 -2.75 -10.22
CA GLY A 104 -0.47 -1.96 -11.06
C GLY A 104 1.01 -2.14 -10.75
N SER A 105 1.80 -1.17 -11.20
CA SER A 105 3.23 -1.08 -11.00
C SER A 105 3.58 0.12 -10.10
N PRO A 106 4.04 -0.11 -8.86
CA PRO A 106 4.33 0.95 -7.91
C PRO A 106 5.79 1.41 -8.04
N PHE A 107 6.05 2.69 -7.80
CA PHE A 107 7.40 3.26 -7.74
C PHE A 107 7.45 4.41 -6.74
N SER A 108 8.65 4.77 -6.31
CA SER A 108 8.84 5.85 -5.34
C SER A 108 8.64 7.24 -5.98
N ALA A 109 8.25 8.23 -5.19
CA ALA A 109 8.05 9.58 -5.69
C ALA A 109 9.35 10.31 -6.04
N HIS A 110 9.59 10.52 -7.34
CA HIS A 110 10.76 11.26 -7.83
C HIS A 110 10.54 12.73 -8.27
N THR A 111 9.31 13.20 -8.44
CA THR A 111 9.03 14.53 -9.04
C THR A 111 8.12 15.40 -8.18
N ALA A 112 8.06 16.71 -8.52
CA ALA A 112 7.13 17.65 -7.91
C ALA A 112 5.65 17.40 -8.27
N HIS A 113 5.37 16.47 -9.20
CA HIS A 113 4.02 16.06 -9.57
C HIS A 113 3.58 14.78 -8.83
N HIS A 114 4.45 14.21 -7.99
CA HIS A 114 4.13 13.01 -7.23
C HIS A 114 3.61 13.42 -5.85
N HIS A 115 2.31 13.23 -5.64
CA HIS A 115 1.59 13.75 -4.48
C HIS A 115 1.45 12.76 -3.31
N ALA A 116 2.18 11.64 -3.35
CA ALA A 116 2.30 10.67 -2.26
C ALA A 116 3.66 9.95 -2.34
N PRO A 117 4.20 9.38 -1.25
CA PRO A 117 5.51 8.71 -1.24
C PRO A 117 5.64 7.55 -2.24
N ILE A 118 4.54 6.82 -2.46
CA ILE A 118 4.42 5.79 -3.52
C ILE A 118 3.50 6.33 -4.60
N VAL A 119 3.88 6.14 -5.85
CA VAL A 119 3.05 6.37 -7.03
C VAL A 119 2.80 5.02 -7.70
N MET A 120 1.61 4.81 -8.26
CA MET A 120 1.26 3.55 -8.91
C MET A 120 0.56 3.80 -10.24
N ASP A 121 1.15 3.28 -11.32
CA ASP A 121 0.50 3.16 -12.62
C ASP A 121 -0.40 1.92 -12.57
N ILE A 122 -1.71 2.10 -12.55
CA ILE A 122 -2.67 1.01 -12.36
C ILE A 122 -3.18 0.47 -13.68
N SER A 123 -3.30 -0.86 -13.75
CA SER A 123 -3.91 -1.59 -14.86
C SER A 123 -5.34 -2.02 -14.56
N GLU A 124 -5.74 -2.07 -13.28
CA GLU A 124 -7.09 -2.46 -12.86
C GLU A 124 -7.53 -1.66 -11.63
N ILE A 125 -8.83 -1.37 -11.54
CA ILE A 125 -9.49 -0.79 -10.37
C ILE A 125 -10.89 -1.37 -10.23
N ASP A 126 -11.21 -1.86 -9.03
CA ASP A 126 -12.51 -2.44 -8.68
C ASP A 126 -12.98 -1.96 -7.31
N ALA A 127 -14.30 -1.84 -7.11
CA ALA A 127 -14.89 -1.55 -5.81
C ALA A 127 -14.88 -2.80 -4.91
N ILE A 128 -14.73 -2.61 -3.60
CA ILE A 128 -14.72 -3.67 -2.58
C ILE A 128 -15.78 -3.48 -1.48
#